data_AF-A0A846QIZ6-F1
#
_entry.id   AF-A0A846QIZ6-F1
#
_cell.length_a   1.000
_cell.length_b   1.000
_cell.length_c   1.000
_cell.angle_alpha   90.00
_cell.angle_beta   90.00
_cell.angle_gamma   90.00
#
_symmetry.space_group_name_H-M   'P 1'
#
loop_
_entity.id
_entity.type
_entity.pdbx_description
1 polymer ?
#
loop_
_entity_poly.entity_id
_entity_poly.type
_entity_poly.pdbx_seq_one_letter_code
_entity_poly.pdbx_strand_id
1 'polypeptide(L)'
;MSDMTEITTASLFFGHSARRDAWLLHFLTENNLEYTIDPDKNASTEQLRFMVRLDEGQVFLPCSNKLIPHLLNSRLNGELNRRYNEKWCALVQLVRSYVPDRYLRKRILHLCRHKYRQVQASPIIIPSRMMKRFLTIFMTQSAISDPYRGRKARYNRQAMEAVQSPELDRLLNICPEDRIACHRLSDLRFDLDMLELERLLILSTISDIWTDVYYQAAFDKLSTADLASQNAKRCLEDVFGTSRGVPMKILYLPDTCGGIIFDLLIIKALLRQGHRVVLALKEGFHFESASFWDWEHDPALAKALNGAHFVPENNLTKNQLLATQRSHPLVVISDGTREDLNLYRTSVTFARAWKEADLIMATGDQHYRRLINTSHEFTRDVLCWWRDESGAFNIRLKKRPSSIIKFSENDLQDKAGQIIAEMRQARRDGKTVMFYSAIIGSLPGQVTTAIKVVDTFVRHLRERIENTYIINPAEHFEEGMDADDLMYMWEKVQRSGLLNVWRFQTVSDIERSFELMGMRVPPIWAGKDSTFSTGCTKEMRIALDMQRTNPEMQIIGPSPEKFFRRSEYGVGKFSDAVLEHI
;
A
#
# COMPACT_ATOMS: atom_id res chain seq x y z
N MET A 1 -1.81 32.42 16.13
CA MET A 1 -2.18 31.29 15.25
C MET A 1 -3.57 31.57 14.66
N SER A 2 -3.81 32.78 14.14
CA SER A 2 -5.15 33.25 13.75
C SER A 2 -5.50 33.10 12.26
N ASP A 3 -4.53 32.76 11.39
CA ASP A 3 -4.78 32.46 9.97
C ASP A 3 -4.58 30.96 9.66
N MET A 4 -5.43 30.09 10.21
CA MET A 4 -5.37 28.63 9.98
C MET A 4 -6.73 27.98 9.71
N THR A 5 -7.72 28.73 9.24
CA THR A 5 -9.08 28.24 9.01
C THR A 5 -9.24 27.36 7.76
N GLU A 6 -8.23 27.23 6.90
CA GLU A 6 -8.29 26.41 5.66
C GLU A 6 -7.22 25.31 5.56
N ILE A 7 -6.64 24.87 6.69
CA ILE A 7 -5.64 23.78 6.62
C ILE A 7 -6.35 22.43 6.47
N THR A 8 -6.07 21.75 5.37
CA THR A 8 -6.51 20.38 5.09
C THR A 8 -5.35 19.39 5.27
N THR A 9 -5.63 18.08 5.24
CA THR A 9 -4.55 17.08 5.32
C THR A 9 -3.51 17.25 4.20
N ALA A 10 -3.95 17.65 3.00
CA ALA A 10 -3.10 17.79 1.82
C ALA A 10 -2.40 19.15 1.71
N SER A 11 -2.73 20.15 2.53
CA SER A 11 -2.11 21.47 2.43
C SER A 11 -0.82 21.61 3.24
N LEU A 12 -0.20 20.50 3.65
CA LEU A 12 0.96 20.48 4.53
C LEU A 12 2.22 20.09 3.76
N PHE A 13 3.17 21.02 3.76
CA PHE A 13 4.41 20.93 3.00
C PHE A 13 5.58 21.42 3.85
N PHE A 14 6.72 20.76 3.70
CA PHE A 14 8.01 21.28 4.16
C PHE A 14 8.45 22.49 3.31
N GLY A 15 9.43 23.26 3.80
CA GLY A 15 10.08 24.34 3.07
C GLY A 15 9.33 25.68 3.04
N HIS A 16 8.16 25.77 3.68
CA HIS A 16 7.40 27.02 3.73
C HIS A 16 7.88 27.97 4.82
N SER A 17 8.23 27.42 5.99
CA SER A 17 8.82 28.20 7.09
C SER A 17 9.45 27.27 8.12
N ALA A 18 10.57 27.68 8.71
CA ALA A 18 11.25 26.90 9.75
C ALA A 18 10.31 26.51 10.92
N ARG A 19 9.35 27.39 11.26
CA ARG A 19 8.36 27.12 12.31
C ARG A 19 7.37 26.02 11.95
N ARG A 20 6.83 26.03 10.71
CA ARG A 20 5.90 24.98 10.23
C ARG A 20 6.63 23.66 10.08
N ASP A 21 7.85 23.69 9.55
CA ASP A 21 8.67 22.50 9.35
C ASP A 21 9.02 21.85 10.70
N ALA A 22 9.43 22.66 11.70
CA ALA A 22 9.67 22.16 13.05
C ALA A 22 8.41 21.55 13.70
N TRP A 23 7.23 22.13 13.46
CA TRP A 23 5.98 21.57 13.94
C TRP A 23 5.63 20.24 13.24
N LEU A 24 5.81 20.15 11.92
CA LEU A 24 5.59 18.92 11.16
C LEU A 24 6.53 17.80 11.61
N LEU A 25 7.82 18.10 11.79
CA LEU A 25 8.80 17.14 12.32
C LEU A 25 8.42 16.68 13.73
N HIS A 26 8.02 17.62 14.60
CA HIS A 26 7.54 17.28 15.94
C HIS A 26 6.29 16.39 15.87
N PHE A 27 5.33 16.71 15.01
CA PHE A 27 4.12 15.92 14.80
C PHE A 27 4.44 14.48 14.35
N LEU A 28 5.29 14.33 13.33
CA LEU A 28 5.69 13.03 12.79
C LEU A 28 6.45 12.21 13.83
N THR A 29 7.36 12.84 14.59
CA THR A 29 8.12 12.20 15.67
C THR A 29 7.20 11.73 16.79
N GLU A 30 6.32 12.60 17.28
CA GLU A 30 5.38 12.27 18.36
C GLU A 30 4.33 11.23 17.95
N ASN A 31 4.09 11.02 16.66
CA ASN A 31 3.22 9.97 16.16
C ASN A 31 3.99 8.71 15.71
N ASN A 32 5.32 8.68 15.86
CA ASN A 32 6.22 7.63 15.35
C ASN A 32 5.99 7.34 13.86
N LEU A 33 5.93 8.40 13.04
CA LEU A 33 5.75 8.35 11.59
C LEU A 33 7.00 8.84 10.83
N GLU A 34 7.98 9.40 11.54
CA GLU A 34 9.21 9.88 10.93
C GLU A 34 10.07 8.71 10.43
N TYR A 35 10.33 8.71 9.12
CA TYR A 35 11.06 7.64 8.43
C TYR A 35 12.51 7.54 8.94
N THR A 36 13.18 8.68 9.09
CA THR A 36 14.61 8.71 9.45
C THR A 36 14.90 8.15 10.85
N ILE A 37 13.89 8.12 11.72
CA ILE A 37 14.00 7.60 13.10
C ILE A 37 13.75 6.08 13.16
N ASP A 38 12.82 5.54 12.37
CA ASP A 38 12.43 4.12 12.42
C ASP A 38 12.15 3.59 10.99
N PRO A 39 13.18 3.48 10.14
CA PRO A 39 13.06 3.19 8.70
C PRO A 39 12.53 1.78 8.41
N ASP A 40 12.68 0.85 9.36
CA ASP A 40 12.19 -0.53 9.22
C ASP A 40 10.67 -0.63 9.41
N LYS A 41 10.06 0.39 10.04
CA LYS A 41 8.63 0.37 10.37
C LYS A 41 7.83 1.49 9.73
N ASN A 42 8.50 2.54 9.25
CA ASN A 42 7.88 3.67 8.58
C ASN A 42 8.23 3.63 7.10
N ALA A 43 7.24 3.89 6.25
CA ALA A 43 7.42 4.05 4.82
C ALA A 43 8.19 5.34 4.54
N SER A 44 9.11 5.28 3.59
CA SER A 44 9.73 6.50 3.04
C SER A 44 8.71 7.27 2.20
N THR A 45 9.01 8.52 1.87
CA THR A 45 8.16 9.34 0.99
C THR A 45 7.93 8.65 -0.36
N GLU A 46 8.94 7.97 -0.89
CA GLU A 46 8.84 7.24 -2.16
C GLU A 46 7.93 6.01 -2.04
N GLN A 47 8.05 5.24 -0.96
CA GLN A 47 7.13 4.13 -0.72
C GLN A 47 5.69 4.62 -0.51
N LEU A 48 5.49 5.77 0.16
CA LEU A 48 4.17 6.39 0.27
C LEU A 48 3.61 6.80 -1.09
N ARG A 49 4.46 7.25 -2.01
CA ARG A 49 4.06 7.61 -3.38
C ARG A 49 3.54 6.42 -4.20
N PHE A 50 3.72 5.18 -3.74
CA PHE A 50 3.00 4.03 -4.32
C PHE A 50 1.50 4.10 -4.09
N MET A 51 1.09 4.73 -2.99
CA MET A 51 -0.29 4.72 -2.51
C MET A 51 -0.96 6.08 -2.58
N VAL A 52 -0.21 7.15 -2.28
CA VAL A 52 -0.71 8.53 -2.17
C VAL A 52 -0.05 9.40 -3.23
N ARG A 53 -0.83 10.25 -3.91
CA ARG A 53 -0.29 11.29 -4.78
C ARG A 53 0.31 12.38 -3.88
N LEU A 54 1.64 12.41 -3.80
CA LEU A 54 2.39 13.38 -3.00
C LEU A 54 3.29 14.23 -3.87
N ASP A 55 3.09 15.54 -3.81
CA ASP A 55 3.96 16.54 -4.40
C ASP A 55 5.33 16.60 -3.68
N GLU A 56 6.29 17.30 -4.26
CA GLU A 56 7.59 17.50 -3.61
C GLU A 56 7.43 18.28 -2.30
N GLY A 57 8.03 17.75 -1.22
CA GLY A 57 7.91 18.33 0.12
C GLY A 57 6.55 18.14 0.80
N GLN A 58 5.55 17.54 0.17
CA GLN A 58 4.23 17.31 0.76
C GLN A 58 4.27 16.19 1.81
N VAL A 59 3.58 16.39 2.94
CA VAL A 59 3.50 15.41 4.02
C VAL A 59 2.15 14.70 3.98
N PHE A 60 2.17 13.36 4.03
CA PHE A 60 0.95 12.59 4.24
C PHE A 60 0.55 12.64 5.71
N LEU A 61 -0.72 12.92 6.02
CA LEU A 61 -1.24 12.75 7.37
C LEU A 61 -2.27 11.62 7.41
N PRO A 62 -2.02 10.55 8.20
CA PRO A 62 -2.94 9.42 8.27
C PRO A 62 -4.11 9.77 9.18
N CYS A 63 -4.91 10.78 8.86
CA CYS A 63 -6.14 11.17 9.56
C CYS A 63 -7.10 11.95 8.67
N SER A 64 -8.31 12.20 9.19
CA SER A 64 -9.35 12.87 8.41
C SER A 64 -9.19 14.39 8.43
N ASN A 65 -9.69 15.05 7.39
CA ASN A 65 -9.76 16.52 7.32
C ASN A 65 -10.47 17.12 8.53
N LYS A 66 -11.49 16.44 9.05
CA LYS A 66 -12.22 16.85 10.26
C LYS A 66 -11.31 16.89 11.50
N LEU A 67 -10.23 16.10 11.56
CA LEU A 67 -9.38 15.99 12.75
C LEU A 67 -8.20 16.98 12.76
N ILE A 68 -7.71 17.36 11.59
CA ILE A 68 -6.51 18.21 11.44
C ILE A 68 -6.61 19.55 12.19
N PRO A 69 -7.69 20.34 12.05
CA PRO A 69 -7.80 21.62 12.76
C PRO A 69 -7.69 21.46 14.28
N HIS A 70 -8.12 20.31 14.81
CA HIS A 70 -8.06 20.02 16.23
C HIS A 70 -6.65 19.63 16.71
N LEU A 71 -5.85 18.96 15.87
CA LEU A 71 -4.47 18.56 16.19
C LEU A 71 -3.46 19.72 15.99
N LEU A 72 -3.77 20.66 15.10
CA LEU A 72 -2.97 21.88 14.89
C LEU A 72 -3.08 22.85 16.06
N ASN A 73 -4.21 22.81 16.79
CA ASN A 73 -4.41 23.68 17.94
C ASN A 73 -3.58 23.17 19.12
N SER A 74 -2.70 24.03 19.65
CA SER A 74 -1.87 23.69 20.82
C SER A 74 -2.68 23.46 22.10
N ARG A 75 -3.99 23.76 22.09
CA ARG A 75 -4.91 23.55 23.21
C ARG A 75 -5.88 22.41 22.92
N LEU A 76 -6.09 21.59 23.94
CA LEU A 76 -7.05 20.49 23.90
C LEU A 76 -8.47 21.05 23.83
N ASN A 77 -9.13 20.89 22.68
CA ASN A 77 -10.53 21.26 22.49
C ASN A 77 -11.49 20.10 22.85
N GLY A 78 -12.78 20.41 22.96
CA GLY A 78 -13.81 19.45 23.39
C GLY A 78 -13.92 18.22 22.50
N GLU A 79 -13.85 18.39 21.18
CA GLU A 79 -13.96 17.30 20.21
C GLU A 79 -12.76 16.35 20.27
N LEU A 80 -11.54 16.88 20.34
CA LEU A 80 -10.33 16.05 20.48
C LEU A 80 -10.30 15.33 21.83
N ASN A 81 -10.72 16.01 22.91
CA ASN A 81 -10.84 15.39 24.22
C ASN A 81 -11.86 14.24 24.22
N ARG A 82 -13.01 14.43 23.55
CA ARG A 82 -14.02 13.37 23.38
C ARG A 82 -13.42 12.13 22.70
N ARG A 83 -12.71 12.31 21.58
CA ARG A 83 -12.05 11.20 20.86
C ARG A 83 -10.98 10.50 21.69
N TYR A 84 -10.19 11.25 22.46
CA TYR A 84 -9.22 10.66 23.39
C TYR A 84 -9.91 9.88 24.51
N ASN A 85 -11.01 10.41 25.07
CA ASN A 85 -11.80 9.73 26.10
C ASN A 85 -12.44 8.43 25.58
N GLU A 86 -12.98 8.42 24.37
CA GLU A 86 -13.53 7.20 23.74
C GLU A 86 -12.48 6.09 23.68
N LYS A 87 -11.26 6.43 23.23
CA LYS A 87 -10.14 5.47 23.18
C LYS A 87 -9.68 5.05 24.58
N TRP A 88 -9.67 5.96 25.56
CA TRP A 88 -9.37 5.62 26.95
C TRP A 88 -10.40 4.65 27.54
N CYS A 89 -11.69 4.91 27.36
CA CYS A 89 -12.77 4.05 27.85
C CYS A 89 -12.70 2.64 27.23
N ALA A 90 -12.47 2.55 25.92
CA ALA A 90 -12.30 1.27 25.24
C ALA A 90 -11.12 0.46 25.81
N LEU A 91 -9.97 1.09 26.08
CA LEU A 91 -8.85 0.43 26.76
C LEU A 91 -9.24 -0.03 28.17
N VAL A 92 -9.87 0.83 28.97
CA VAL A 92 -10.24 0.49 30.35
C VAL A 92 -11.16 -0.73 30.38
N GLN A 93 -12.14 -0.79 29.48
CA GLN A 93 -13.02 -1.94 29.33
C GLN A 93 -12.23 -3.19 28.95
N LEU A 94 -11.35 -3.10 27.94
CA LEU A 94 -10.49 -4.20 27.50
C LEU A 94 -9.66 -4.79 28.67
N VAL A 95 -8.93 -3.94 29.40
CA VAL A 95 -8.07 -4.39 30.50
C VAL A 95 -8.90 -5.01 31.63
N ARG A 96 -10.05 -4.43 31.96
CA ARG A 96 -10.92 -4.95 33.04
C ARG A 96 -11.56 -6.29 32.70
N SER A 97 -11.92 -6.50 31.43
CA SER A 97 -12.58 -7.73 30.98
C SER A 97 -11.62 -8.90 30.82
N TYR A 98 -10.37 -8.64 30.40
CA TYR A 98 -9.46 -9.72 29.98
C TYR A 98 -8.22 -9.93 30.85
N VAL A 99 -7.90 -9.00 31.77
CA VAL A 99 -6.78 -9.19 32.71
C VAL A 99 -7.32 -9.62 34.07
N PRO A 100 -7.24 -10.93 34.44
CA PRO A 100 -7.80 -11.42 35.69
C PRO A 100 -7.02 -10.92 36.91
N ASP A 101 -5.68 -10.84 36.83
CA ASP A 101 -4.86 -10.36 37.93
C ASP A 101 -5.12 -8.87 38.22
N ARG A 102 -5.56 -8.60 39.46
CA ARG A 102 -5.87 -7.26 39.97
C ARG A 102 -4.63 -6.36 40.02
N TYR A 103 -3.47 -6.89 40.37
CA TYR A 103 -2.24 -6.10 40.44
C TYR A 103 -1.80 -5.68 39.05
N LEU A 104 -1.70 -6.64 38.12
CA LEU A 104 -1.37 -6.36 36.73
C LEU A 104 -2.36 -5.40 36.06
N ARG A 105 -3.66 -5.58 36.28
CA ARG A 105 -4.70 -4.65 35.81
C ARG A 105 -4.44 -3.24 36.29
N LYS A 106 -4.19 -3.04 37.59
CA LYS A 106 -3.86 -1.71 38.14
C LYS A 106 -2.60 -1.16 37.50
N ARG A 107 -1.53 -1.96 37.37
CA ARG A 107 -0.26 -1.53 36.76
C ARG A 107 -0.45 -1.03 35.33
N ILE A 108 -1.13 -1.80 34.48
CA ILE A 108 -1.43 -1.42 33.09
C ILE A 108 -2.24 -0.13 33.04
N LEU A 109 -3.32 -0.04 33.83
CA LEU A 109 -4.17 1.15 33.86
C LEU A 109 -3.44 2.39 34.37
N HIS A 110 -2.61 2.27 35.41
CA HIS A 110 -1.82 3.40 35.89
C HIS A 110 -0.81 3.87 34.85
N LEU A 111 -0.08 2.95 34.22
CA LEU A 111 0.87 3.29 33.14
C LEU A 111 0.17 3.99 31.97
N CYS A 112 -0.93 3.44 31.46
CA CYS A 112 -1.68 4.06 30.39
C CYS A 112 -2.31 5.39 30.82
N ARG A 113 -2.72 5.55 32.09
CA ARG A 113 -3.22 6.84 32.62
C ARG A 113 -2.13 7.91 32.64
N HIS A 114 -0.89 7.56 32.97
CA HIS A 114 0.23 8.50 32.87
C HIS A 114 0.46 8.94 31.43
N LYS A 115 0.46 8.02 30.48
CA LYS A 115 0.57 8.33 29.04
C LYS A 115 -0.61 9.14 28.52
N TYR A 116 -1.82 8.85 28.98
CA TYR A 116 -3.03 9.61 28.66
C TYR A 116 -2.94 11.07 29.10
N ARG A 117 -2.48 11.33 30.34
CA ARG A 117 -2.26 12.69 30.84
C ARG A 117 -1.22 13.46 30.03
N GLN A 118 -0.16 12.79 29.58
CA GLN A 118 0.85 13.39 28.70
C GLN A 118 0.23 13.83 27.36
N VAL A 119 -0.59 12.98 26.75
CA VAL A 119 -1.33 13.31 25.51
C VAL A 119 -2.28 14.49 25.73
N GLN A 120 -2.97 14.56 26.87
CA GLN A 120 -3.86 15.69 27.17
C GLN A 120 -3.09 17.01 27.37
N ALA A 121 -1.88 16.95 27.95
CA ALA A 121 -1.03 18.12 28.14
C ALA A 121 -0.41 18.62 26.83
N SER A 122 -0.11 17.72 25.89
CA SER A 122 0.40 18.04 24.55
C SER A 122 -0.43 17.31 23.47
N PRO A 123 -1.55 17.90 23.02
CA PRO A 123 -2.55 17.24 22.18
C PRO A 123 -2.16 17.20 20.69
N ILE A 124 -1.02 16.57 20.40
CA ILE A 124 -0.48 16.43 19.03
C ILE A 124 -0.63 15.00 18.46
N ILE A 125 -0.92 14.03 19.33
CA ILE A 125 -0.97 12.61 18.96
C ILE A 125 -2.32 12.27 18.33
N ILE A 126 -2.32 11.60 17.19
CA ILE A 126 -3.54 11.12 16.54
C ILE A 126 -4.23 10.11 17.48
N PRO A 127 -5.55 10.20 17.75
CA PRO A 127 -6.28 9.28 18.64
C PRO A 127 -6.08 7.79 18.34
N SER A 128 -5.98 7.39 17.07
CA SER A 128 -5.69 6.01 16.68
C SER A 128 -4.25 5.59 17.03
N ARG A 129 -3.27 6.50 16.93
CA ARG A 129 -1.89 6.27 17.36
C ARG A 129 -1.76 6.17 18.88
N MET A 130 -2.54 6.96 19.63
CA MET A 130 -2.66 6.81 21.07
C MET A 130 -3.20 5.42 21.43
N MET A 131 -4.28 4.97 20.77
CA MET A 131 -4.82 3.63 20.98
C MET A 131 -3.81 2.54 20.64
N LYS A 132 -3.08 2.66 19.52
CA LYS A 132 -2.01 1.75 19.15
C LYS A 132 -0.96 1.60 20.26
N ARG A 133 -0.51 2.71 20.86
CA ARG A 133 0.42 2.69 22.00
C ARG A 133 -0.17 1.96 23.21
N PHE A 134 -1.44 2.20 23.52
CA PHE A 134 -2.13 1.52 24.61
C PHE A 134 -2.31 0.02 24.39
N LEU A 135 -2.67 -0.39 23.18
CA LEU A 135 -2.78 -1.80 22.83
C LEU A 135 -1.42 -2.50 22.92
N THR A 136 -0.33 -1.86 22.47
CA THR A 136 1.02 -2.39 22.65
C THR A 136 1.36 -2.59 24.12
N ILE A 137 1.10 -1.61 24.98
CA ILE A 137 1.31 -1.74 26.44
C ILE A 137 0.48 -2.89 27.00
N PHE A 138 -0.80 -2.96 26.66
CA PHE A 138 -1.70 -4.03 27.11
C PHE A 138 -1.15 -5.40 26.73
N MET A 139 -0.81 -5.63 25.45
CA MET A 139 -0.31 -6.92 24.97
C MET A 139 1.03 -7.30 25.61
N THR A 140 2.00 -6.38 25.64
CA THR A 140 3.33 -6.65 26.21
C THR A 140 3.27 -6.92 27.71
N GLN A 141 2.41 -6.22 28.45
CA GLN A 141 2.31 -6.39 29.90
C GLN A 141 1.45 -7.58 30.32
N SER A 142 0.43 -7.94 29.53
CA SER A 142 -0.49 -9.04 29.85
C SER A 142 -0.10 -10.38 29.23
N ALA A 143 0.78 -10.38 28.22
CA ALA A 143 1.07 -11.53 27.36
C ALA A 143 -0.16 -12.10 26.61
N ILE A 144 -1.28 -11.37 26.60
CA ILE A 144 -2.48 -11.72 25.84
C ILE A 144 -2.29 -11.21 24.40
N SER A 145 -2.26 -12.13 23.44
CA SER A 145 -2.05 -11.80 22.02
C SER A 145 -3.33 -11.30 21.33
N ASP A 146 -4.47 -11.95 21.58
CA ASP A 146 -5.77 -11.57 21.03
C ASP A 146 -6.91 -11.86 22.01
N PRO A 147 -7.38 -10.85 22.77
CA PRO A 147 -8.50 -11.01 23.70
C PRO A 147 -9.85 -11.21 23.00
N TYR A 148 -10.03 -10.76 21.75
CA TYR A 148 -11.33 -10.81 21.06
C TYR A 148 -11.47 -12.05 20.18
N ARG A 149 -10.47 -12.95 20.14
CA ARG A 149 -10.51 -14.20 19.36
C ARG A 149 -11.86 -14.93 19.41
N GLY A 150 -12.37 -15.21 20.62
CA GLY A 150 -13.65 -15.90 20.78
C GLY A 150 -14.87 -15.07 20.31
N ARG A 151 -14.82 -13.75 20.48
CA ARG A 151 -15.86 -12.83 19.98
C ARG A 151 -15.87 -12.78 18.46
N LYS A 152 -14.70 -12.64 17.83
CA LYS A 152 -14.53 -12.65 16.36
C LYS A 152 -15.03 -13.95 15.74
N ALA A 153 -14.64 -15.10 16.32
CA ALA A 153 -15.09 -16.41 15.86
C ALA A 153 -16.61 -16.60 16.00
N ARG A 154 -17.23 -16.04 17.05
CA ARG A 154 -18.69 -16.03 17.18
C ARG A 154 -19.36 -15.22 16.08
N TYR A 155 -18.89 -14.00 15.82
CA TYR A 155 -19.44 -13.14 14.77
C TYR A 155 -19.32 -13.80 13.38
N ASN A 156 -18.16 -14.36 13.05
CA ASN A 156 -17.97 -15.08 11.79
C ASN A 156 -18.88 -16.31 11.68
N ARG A 157 -19.11 -17.05 12.77
CA ARG A 157 -20.05 -18.17 12.79
C ARG A 157 -21.49 -17.73 12.54
N GLN A 158 -21.96 -16.70 13.26
CA GLN A 158 -23.32 -16.18 13.09
C GLN A 158 -23.53 -15.61 11.67
N ALA A 159 -22.56 -14.87 11.15
CA ALA A 159 -22.61 -14.40 9.77
C ALA A 159 -22.63 -15.56 8.76
N MET A 160 -21.87 -16.65 9.00
CA MET A 160 -21.88 -17.84 8.15
C MET A 160 -23.22 -18.58 8.19
N GLU A 161 -23.87 -18.65 9.35
CA GLU A 161 -25.23 -19.20 9.50
C GLU A 161 -26.25 -18.35 8.74
N ALA A 162 -26.20 -17.02 8.90
CA ALA A 162 -27.04 -16.08 8.15
C ALA A 162 -26.81 -16.18 6.63
N VAL A 163 -25.56 -16.38 6.20
CA VAL A 163 -25.22 -16.53 4.78
C VAL A 163 -25.77 -17.82 4.16
N GLN A 164 -25.95 -18.87 4.96
CA GLN A 164 -26.51 -20.15 4.52
C GLN A 164 -28.04 -20.19 4.67
N SER A 165 -28.67 -19.09 5.08
CA SER A 165 -30.07 -19.06 5.44
C SER A 165 -30.99 -18.80 4.23
N PRO A 166 -32.23 -19.33 4.24
CA PRO A 166 -33.22 -19.04 3.20
C PRO A 166 -33.59 -17.56 3.10
N GLU A 167 -33.50 -16.82 4.20
CA GLU A 167 -33.79 -15.38 4.25
C GLU A 167 -32.80 -14.60 3.37
N LEU A 168 -31.50 -14.92 3.45
CA LEU A 168 -30.52 -14.28 2.59
C LEU A 168 -30.72 -14.66 1.12
N ASP A 169 -30.96 -15.95 0.83
CA ASP A 169 -31.21 -16.42 -0.54
C ASP A 169 -32.36 -15.66 -1.18
N ARG A 170 -33.47 -15.51 -0.44
CA ARG A 170 -34.62 -14.72 -0.88
C ARG A 170 -34.24 -13.26 -1.17
N LEU A 171 -33.52 -12.60 -0.27
CA LEU A 171 -33.15 -11.18 -0.45
C LEU A 171 -32.18 -10.97 -1.62
N LEU A 172 -31.21 -11.87 -1.81
CA LEU A 172 -30.21 -11.77 -2.87
C LEU A 172 -30.77 -12.13 -4.25
N ASN A 173 -31.65 -13.12 -4.35
CA ASN A 173 -32.08 -13.70 -5.62
C ASN A 173 -33.46 -13.23 -6.11
N ILE A 174 -34.12 -12.28 -5.44
CA ILE A 174 -35.35 -11.66 -5.98
C ILE A 174 -35.02 -10.91 -7.28
N CYS A 175 -35.61 -11.37 -8.38
CA CYS A 175 -35.52 -10.70 -9.68
C CYS A 175 -36.27 -9.36 -9.67
N PRO A 176 -35.67 -8.27 -10.15
CA PRO A 176 -36.40 -7.02 -10.37
C PRO A 176 -37.31 -7.14 -11.59
N GLU A 177 -38.63 -6.98 -11.39
CA GLU A 177 -39.64 -7.09 -12.46
C GLU A 177 -39.39 -6.07 -13.60
N ASP A 178 -38.85 -4.89 -13.27
CA ASP A 178 -38.65 -3.77 -14.21
C ASP A 178 -37.36 -3.83 -15.04
N ARG A 179 -36.40 -4.72 -14.76
CA ARG A 179 -35.08 -4.75 -15.47
C ARG A 179 -34.98 -5.77 -16.61
N ILE A 180 -36.08 -6.42 -17.00
CA ILE A 180 -36.08 -7.50 -18.01
C ILE A 180 -36.37 -6.96 -19.43
N ALA A 181 -36.03 -5.70 -19.72
CA ALA A 181 -36.01 -5.18 -21.10
C ALA A 181 -34.64 -5.48 -21.74
N CYS A 182 -34.34 -6.76 -21.98
CA CYS A 182 -33.03 -7.20 -22.45
C CYS A 182 -32.93 -7.22 -23.99
N HIS A 183 -31.99 -6.46 -24.56
CA HIS A 183 -31.62 -6.56 -25.99
C HIS A 183 -30.46 -7.55 -26.25
N ARG A 184 -29.57 -7.80 -25.26
CA ARG A 184 -28.45 -8.76 -25.35
C ARG A 184 -28.22 -9.48 -24.02
N LEU A 185 -28.02 -10.80 -24.08
CA LEU A 185 -27.77 -11.64 -22.89
C LEU A 185 -26.56 -11.21 -22.07
N SER A 186 -25.51 -10.67 -22.71
CA SER A 186 -24.34 -10.15 -22.01
C SER A 186 -24.66 -8.95 -21.13
N ASP A 187 -25.59 -8.10 -21.55
CA ASP A 187 -26.02 -6.88 -20.84
C ASP A 187 -26.81 -7.26 -19.61
N LEU A 188 -27.77 -8.19 -19.78
CA LEU A 188 -28.52 -8.72 -18.66
C LEU A 188 -27.63 -9.39 -17.60
N ARG A 189 -26.62 -10.18 -18.01
CA ARG A 189 -25.67 -10.79 -17.05
C ARG A 189 -24.93 -9.76 -16.23
N PHE A 190 -24.39 -8.73 -16.90
CA PHE A 190 -23.69 -7.64 -16.22
C PHE A 190 -24.61 -6.89 -15.24
N ASP A 191 -25.85 -6.59 -15.64
CA ASP A 191 -26.81 -5.90 -14.78
C ASP A 191 -27.18 -6.73 -13.53
N LEU A 192 -27.26 -8.05 -13.68
CA LEU A 192 -27.47 -8.98 -12.57
C LEU A 192 -26.24 -9.06 -11.65
N ASP A 193 -25.04 -9.12 -12.21
CA ASP A 193 -23.79 -9.10 -11.44
C ASP A 193 -23.67 -7.80 -10.62
N MET A 194 -24.00 -6.65 -11.21
CA MET A 194 -23.98 -5.37 -10.49
C MET A 194 -25.06 -5.28 -9.41
N LEU A 195 -26.25 -5.85 -9.65
CA LEU A 195 -27.31 -5.92 -8.65
C LEU A 195 -26.92 -6.83 -7.47
N GLU A 196 -26.29 -7.97 -7.74
CA GLU A 196 -25.76 -8.86 -6.70
C GLU A 196 -24.73 -8.13 -5.85
N LEU A 197 -23.77 -7.44 -6.48
CA LEU A 197 -22.76 -6.65 -5.78
C LEU A 197 -23.40 -5.54 -4.94
N GLU A 198 -24.35 -4.77 -5.48
CA GLU A 198 -25.07 -3.72 -4.75
C GLU A 198 -25.69 -4.25 -3.46
N ARG A 199 -26.44 -5.36 -3.55
CA ARG A 199 -27.10 -5.98 -2.39
C ARG A 199 -26.08 -6.48 -1.37
N LEU A 200 -25.02 -7.15 -1.81
CA LEU A 200 -23.97 -7.66 -0.93
C LEU A 200 -23.20 -6.54 -0.22
N LEU A 201 -22.91 -5.42 -0.91
CA LEU A 201 -22.27 -4.25 -0.30
C LEU A 201 -23.13 -3.67 0.81
N ILE A 202 -24.45 -3.56 0.60
CA ILE A 202 -25.37 -3.07 1.64
C ILE A 202 -25.41 -4.03 2.82
N LEU A 203 -25.57 -5.33 2.57
CA LEU A 203 -25.64 -6.37 3.61
C LEU A 203 -24.35 -6.46 4.43
N SER A 204 -23.17 -6.30 3.80
CA SER A 204 -21.86 -6.30 4.47
C SER A 204 -21.68 -5.22 5.54
N THR A 205 -22.60 -4.25 5.62
CA THR A 205 -22.57 -3.17 6.60
C THR A 205 -23.58 -3.32 7.74
N ILE A 206 -24.45 -4.34 7.69
CA ILE A 206 -25.53 -4.52 8.69
C ILE A 206 -25.01 -5.40 9.82
N SER A 207 -24.35 -4.78 10.79
CA SER A 207 -23.71 -5.49 11.90
C SER A 207 -24.66 -6.35 12.71
N ASP A 208 -25.92 -5.93 12.83
CA ASP A 208 -26.96 -6.62 13.59
C ASP A 208 -27.13 -8.09 13.17
N ILE A 209 -26.84 -8.41 11.90
CA ILE A 209 -26.87 -9.80 11.38
C ILE A 209 -25.95 -10.72 12.18
N TRP A 210 -24.79 -10.23 12.64
CA TRP A 210 -23.78 -11.04 13.33
C TRP A 210 -23.44 -10.57 14.74
N THR A 211 -23.98 -9.43 15.20
CA THR A 211 -23.79 -8.98 16.59
C THR A 211 -24.95 -9.36 17.50
N ASP A 212 -26.17 -9.50 16.95
CA ASP A 212 -27.35 -9.87 17.73
C ASP A 212 -27.42 -11.38 18.01
N VAL A 213 -28.31 -11.76 18.92
CA VAL A 213 -28.49 -13.17 19.32
C VAL A 213 -29.06 -13.99 18.16
N TYR A 214 -29.96 -13.40 17.37
CA TYR A 214 -30.67 -14.03 16.26
C TYR A 214 -30.58 -13.15 15.01
N TYR A 215 -29.97 -13.67 13.94
CA TYR A 215 -29.79 -12.94 12.68
C TYR A 215 -31.13 -12.64 11.99
N GLN A 216 -32.17 -13.45 12.25
CA GLN A 216 -33.51 -13.32 11.66
C GLN A 216 -34.12 -11.96 11.99
N ALA A 217 -33.91 -11.46 13.21
CA ALA A 217 -34.44 -10.16 13.62
C ALA A 217 -33.86 -8.99 12.82
N ALA A 218 -32.66 -9.15 12.25
CA ALA A 218 -32.09 -8.19 11.32
C ALA A 218 -32.73 -8.32 9.93
N PHE A 219 -32.93 -9.54 9.42
CA PHE A 219 -33.56 -9.78 8.12
C PHE A 219 -35.04 -9.39 8.09
N ASP A 220 -35.80 -9.58 9.17
CA ASP A 220 -37.22 -9.23 9.26
C ASP A 220 -37.46 -7.72 9.10
N LYS A 221 -36.44 -6.90 9.37
CA LYS A 221 -36.47 -5.44 9.20
C LYS A 221 -36.10 -4.99 7.79
N LEU A 222 -35.62 -5.90 6.94
CA LEU A 222 -35.10 -5.58 5.61
C LEU A 222 -36.12 -5.90 4.52
N SER A 223 -36.33 -4.92 3.66
CA SER A 223 -37.04 -5.07 2.40
C SER A 223 -36.08 -5.04 1.21
N THR A 224 -36.56 -5.42 0.03
CA THR A 224 -35.80 -5.29 -1.22
C THR A 224 -35.47 -3.83 -1.55
N ALA A 225 -36.29 -2.88 -1.11
CA ALA A 225 -36.02 -1.46 -1.28
C ALA A 225 -34.84 -0.99 -0.43
N ASP A 226 -34.63 -1.57 0.75
CA ASP A 226 -33.47 -1.27 1.62
C ASP A 226 -32.15 -1.79 1.05
N LEU A 227 -32.23 -2.75 0.12
CA LEU A 227 -31.10 -3.31 -0.62
C LEU A 227 -30.90 -2.66 -2.00
N ALA A 228 -31.47 -1.48 -2.21
CA ALA A 228 -31.28 -0.68 -3.42
C ALA A 228 -30.74 0.71 -3.06
N SER A 229 -29.72 1.15 -3.79
CA SER A 229 -29.11 2.47 -3.64
C SER A 229 -28.70 3.01 -5.00
N GLN A 230 -29.40 4.05 -5.45
CA GLN A 230 -29.08 4.72 -6.72
C GLN A 230 -27.62 5.19 -6.79
N ASN A 231 -27.07 5.61 -5.65
CA ASN A 231 -25.66 6.00 -5.56
C ASN A 231 -24.71 4.81 -5.65
N ALA A 232 -25.07 3.65 -5.07
CA ALA A 232 -24.29 2.42 -5.24
C ALA A 232 -24.29 1.96 -6.70
N LYS A 233 -25.46 1.91 -7.34
CA LYS A 233 -25.59 1.61 -8.76
C LYS A 233 -24.68 2.49 -9.62
N ARG A 234 -24.74 3.82 -9.43
CA ARG A 234 -23.89 4.77 -10.15
C ARG A 234 -22.39 4.51 -9.90
N CYS A 235 -21.98 4.30 -8.65
CA CYS A 235 -20.58 4.04 -8.32
C CYS A 235 -20.08 2.72 -8.95
N LEU A 236 -20.90 1.67 -8.95
CA LEU A 236 -20.58 0.39 -9.57
C LEU A 236 -20.50 0.51 -11.09
N GLU A 237 -21.42 1.23 -11.72
CA GLU A 237 -21.38 1.54 -13.17
C GLU A 237 -20.13 2.35 -13.53
N ASP A 238 -19.78 3.35 -12.73
CA ASP A 238 -18.57 4.18 -12.94
C ASP A 238 -17.26 3.38 -12.85
N VAL A 239 -17.25 2.26 -12.10
CA VAL A 239 -16.07 1.41 -11.90
C VAL A 239 -16.03 0.25 -12.90
N PHE A 240 -17.10 -0.54 -12.96
CA PHE A 240 -17.15 -1.79 -13.72
C PHE A 240 -17.76 -1.62 -15.11
N GLY A 241 -18.57 -0.59 -15.33
CA GLY A 241 -19.19 -0.31 -16.64
C GLY A 241 -18.19 0.18 -17.67
N THR A 242 -17.22 1.01 -17.27
CA THR A 242 -16.14 1.49 -18.16
C THR A 242 -15.12 0.40 -18.51
N SER A 243 -14.96 -0.58 -17.64
CA SER A 243 -13.99 -1.67 -17.77
C SER A 243 -14.65 -3.01 -18.06
N ARG A 244 -15.81 -2.97 -18.72
CA ARG A 244 -16.64 -4.14 -18.94
C ARG A 244 -15.89 -5.23 -19.71
N GLY A 245 -15.78 -6.41 -19.10
CA GLY A 245 -15.07 -7.56 -19.67
C GLY A 245 -13.54 -7.52 -19.52
N VAL A 246 -12.97 -6.51 -18.85
CA VAL A 246 -11.54 -6.42 -18.56
C VAL A 246 -11.29 -6.87 -17.12
N PRO A 247 -10.54 -7.97 -16.90
CA PRO A 247 -10.10 -8.38 -15.58
C PRO A 247 -9.35 -7.25 -14.86
N MET A 248 -9.67 -7.06 -13.58
CA MET A 248 -9.02 -6.05 -12.73
C MET A 248 -8.32 -6.74 -11.57
N LYS A 249 -7.22 -6.16 -11.11
CA LYS A 249 -6.58 -6.47 -9.84
C LYS A 249 -7.19 -5.59 -8.75
N ILE A 250 -7.84 -6.19 -7.76
CA ILE A 250 -8.55 -5.46 -6.71
C ILE A 250 -7.85 -5.69 -5.38
N LEU A 251 -7.48 -4.62 -4.67
CA LEU A 251 -7.07 -4.71 -3.27
C LEU A 251 -8.30 -4.47 -2.38
N TYR A 252 -8.65 -5.45 -1.56
CA TYR A 252 -9.83 -5.45 -0.72
C TYR A 252 -9.47 -5.27 0.76
N LEU A 253 -10.07 -4.27 1.42
CA LEU A 253 -9.85 -3.90 2.82
C LEU A 253 -11.15 -4.12 3.63
N PRO A 254 -11.26 -5.21 4.39
CA PRO A 254 -12.42 -5.46 5.24
C PRO A 254 -12.41 -4.55 6.48
N ASP A 255 -13.54 -4.47 7.19
CA ASP A 255 -13.67 -3.71 8.44
C ASP A 255 -13.56 -4.61 9.68
N THR A 256 -14.56 -5.49 9.87
CA THR A 256 -14.74 -6.28 11.09
C THR A 256 -15.09 -7.75 10.80
N CYS A 257 -14.82 -8.62 11.77
CA CYS A 257 -15.32 -9.99 11.78
C CYS A 257 -16.85 -10.00 11.87
N GLY A 258 -17.46 -11.01 11.25
CA GLY A 258 -18.87 -11.03 10.88
C GLY A 258 -19.06 -10.48 9.46
N GLY A 259 -18.81 -9.19 9.27
CA GLY A 259 -18.88 -8.52 7.97
C GLY A 259 -17.97 -9.14 6.91
N ILE A 260 -16.77 -9.59 7.31
CA ILE A 260 -15.84 -10.28 6.41
C ILE A 260 -16.43 -11.52 5.70
N ILE A 261 -17.44 -12.17 6.28
CA ILE A 261 -18.10 -13.31 5.62
C ILE A 261 -18.93 -12.85 4.42
N PHE A 262 -19.58 -11.68 4.50
CA PHE A 262 -20.25 -11.03 3.37
C PHE A 262 -19.24 -10.46 2.39
N ASP A 263 -18.14 -9.88 2.88
CA ASP A 263 -17.03 -9.42 2.05
C ASP A 263 -16.48 -10.57 1.17
N LEU A 264 -16.40 -11.79 1.71
CA LEU A 264 -15.98 -12.96 0.95
C LEU A 264 -17.01 -13.42 -0.10
N LEU A 265 -18.30 -13.13 0.06
CA LEU A 265 -19.29 -13.30 -1.01
C LEU A 265 -19.08 -12.27 -2.13
N ILE A 266 -18.81 -11.01 -1.76
CA ILE A 266 -18.48 -9.95 -2.72
C ILE A 266 -17.24 -10.36 -3.52
N ILE A 267 -16.19 -10.82 -2.84
CA ILE A 267 -14.97 -11.31 -3.47
C ILE A 267 -15.28 -12.47 -4.40
N LYS A 268 -16.06 -13.47 -3.99
CA LYS A 268 -16.45 -14.58 -4.87
C LYS A 268 -17.20 -14.10 -6.11
N ALA A 269 -18.10 -13.12 -5.99
CA ALA A 269 -18.80 -12.52 -7.13
C ALA A 269 -17.81 -11.83 -8.09
N LEU A 270 -16.82 -11.09 -7.57
CA LEU A 270 -15.77 -10.45 -8.37
C LEU A 270 -14.88 -11.50 -9.08
N LEU A 271 -14.54 -12.60 -8.41
CA LEU A 271 -13.75 -13.68 -9.00
C LEU A 271 -14.52 -14.39 -10.14
N ARG A 272 -15.84 -14.59 -10.00
CA ARG A 272 -16.69 -15.15 -11.08
C ARG A 272 -16.70 -14.26 -12.33
N GLN A 273 -16.59 -12.94 -12.13
CA GLN A 273 -16.46 -11.96 -13.22
C GLN A 273 -15.05 -11.90 -13.83
N GLY A 274 -14.11 -12.72 -13.34
CA GLY A 274 -12.74 -12.82 -13.86
C GLY A 274 -11.73 -11.86 -13.22
N HIS A 275 -12.14 -11.06 -12.23
CA HIS A 275 -11.21 -10.21 -11.48
C HIS A 275 -10.30 -11.05 -10.57
N ARG A 276 -9.18 -10.46 -10.15
CA ARG A 276 -8.26 -11.04 -9.18
C ARG A 276 -8.26 -10.17 -7.93
N VAL A 277 -8.30 -10.78 -6.75
CA VAL A 277 -8.45 -10.06 -5.49
C VAL A 277 -7.28 -10.35 -4.56
N VAL A 278 -6.70 -9.30 -4.00
CA VAL A 278 -5.84 -9.35 -2.82
C VAL A 278 -6.64 -8.89 -1.61
N LEU A 279 -6.86 -9.75 -0.63
CA LEU A 279 -7.49 -9.42 0.65
C LEU A 279 -6.41 -9.06 1.67
N ALA A 280 -6.43 -7.83 2.20
CA ALA A 280 -5.49 -7.39 3.21
C ALA A 280 -6.11 -7.38 4.61
N LEU A 281 -5.56 -8.18 5.52
CA LEU A 281 -6.00 -8.32 6.90
C LEU A 281 -5.00 -7.67 7.87
N LYS A 282 -5.41 -7.42 9.11
CA LYS A 282 -4.48 -6.89 10.13
C LYS A 282 -3.40 -7.91 10.46
N GLU A 283 -2.19 -7.46 10.79
CA GLU A 283 -1.10 -8.34 11.24
C GLU A 283 -1.43 -9.05 12.56
N GLY A 284 -2.31 -8.46 13.38
CA GLY A 284 -2.72 -9.05 14.65
C GLY A 284 -3.84 -8.27 15.30
N PHE A 285 -3.97 -8.41 16.61
CA PHE A 285 -5.12 -7.89 17.35
C PHE A 285 -5.34 -6.37 17.17
N HIS A 286 -6.50 -6.04 16.61
CA HIS A 286 -7.09 -4.69 16.56
C HIS A 286 -8.61 -4.81 16.71
N PHE A 287 -9.06 -5.00 17.95
CA PHE A 287 -10.48 -5.12 18.30
C PHE A 287 -11.23 -6.17 17.44
N GLU A 288 -12.35 -5.79 16.82
CA GLU A 288 -13.16 -6.65 15.97
C GLU A 288 -12.60 -6.86 14.55
N SER A 289 -11.51 -6.19 14.15
CA SER A 289 -10.93 -6.40 12.82
C SER A 289 -10.32 -7.80 12.66
N ALA A 290 -10.52 -8.37 11.47
CA ALA A 290 -9.94 -9.65 11.10
C ALA A 290 -8.41 -9.54 10.97
N SER A 291 -7.72 -10.51 11.55
CA SER A 291 -6.27 -10.65 11.46
C SER A 291 -5.86 -11.75 10.49
N PHE A 292 -4.66 -11.63 9.93
CA PHE A 292 -4.07 -12.60 9.00
C PHE A 292 -4.03 -14.01 9.60
N TRP A 293 -3.91 -14.14 10.93
CA TRP A 293 -3.78 -15.42 11.65
C TRP A 293 -5.12 -15.97 12.17
N ASP A 294 -6.24 -15.27 11.95
CA ASP A 294 -7.53 -15.67 12.53
C ASP A 294 -8.05 -16.99 11.93
N TRP A 295 -7.77 -17.28 10.66
CA TRP A 295 -8.24 -18.49 9.98
C TRP A 295 -7.72 -19.79 10.61
N GLU A 296 -6.58 -19.76 11.29
CA GLU A 296 -6.03 -20.95 11.98
C GLU A 296 -6.93 -21.40 13.15
N HIS A 297 -7.69 -20.48 13.73
CA HIS A 297 -8.47 -20.71 14.96
C HIS A 297 -9.98 -20.48 14.77
N ASP A 298 -10.39 -19.98 13.61
CA ASP A 298 -11.77 -19.69 13.27
C ASP A 298 -12.24 -20.60 12.11
N PRO A 299 -13.00 -21.66 12.40
CA PRO A 299 -13.49 -22.59 11.38
C PRO A 299 -14.41 -21.95 10.34
N ALA A 300 -15.19 -20.92 10.71
CA ALA A 300 -16.09 -20.26 9.78
C ALA A 300 -15.28 -19.44 8.77
N LEU A 301 -14.28 -18.69 9.24
CA LEU A 301 -13.37 -17.95 8.37
C LEU A 301 -12.50 -18.88 7.51
N ALA A 302 -11.97 -19.96 8.08
CA ALA A 302 -11.20 -20.96 7.35
C ALA A 302 -12.00 -21.58 6.20
N LYS A 303 -13.27 -21.95 6.46
CA LYS A 303 -14.19 -22.45 5.44
C LYS A 303 -14.46 -21.40 4.35
N ALA A 304 -14.64 -20.14 4.75
CA ALA A 304 -14.93 -19.06 3.82
C ALA A 304 -13.75 -18.73 2.88
N LEU A 305 -12.52 -18.85 3.38
CA LEU A 305 -11.25 -18.63 2.68
C LEU A 305 -10.70 -19.88 1.97
N ASN A 306 -11.47 -20.96 1.87
CA ASN A 306 -11.03 -22.15 1.16
C ASN A 306 -10.68 -21.83 -0.31
N GLY A 307 -9.49 -22.25 -0.74
CA GLY A 307 -8.93 -21.95 -2.06
C GLY A 307 -8.17 -20.62 -2.17
N ALA A 308 -8.09 -19.84 -1.09
CA ALA A 308 -7.25 -18.65 -1.03
C ALA A 308 -5.76 -19.00 -0.83
N HIS A 309 -4.86 -18.19 -1.38
CA HIS A 309 -3.42 -18.33 -1.18
C HIS A 309 -2.91 -17.32 -0.16
N PHE A 310 -2.34 -17.78 0.95
CA PHE A 310 -1.83 -16.94 2.03
C PHE A 310 -0.36 -16.61 1.82
N VAL A 311 -0.03 -15.32 1.92
CA VAL A 311 1.34 -14.81 1.82
C VAL A 311 1.73 -14.19 3.16
N PRO A 312 2.54 -14.88 3.99
CA PRO A 312 3.01 -14.35 5.27
C PRO A 312 4.13 -13.32 5.11
N GLU A 313 4.82 -13.25 3.97
CA GLU A 313 5.94 -12.35 3.76
C GLU A 313 5.48 -10.89 3.64
N ASN A 314 6.00 -10.05 4.53
CA ASN A 314 5.71 -8.61 4.57
C ASN A 314 6.56 -7.77 3.61
N ASN A 315 7.48 -8.39 2.85
CA ASN A 315 8.45 -7.72 1.98
C ASN A 315 8.57 -8.30 0.56
N LEU A 316 7.52 -8.93 0.01
CA LEU A 316 7.54 -9.53 -1.33
C LEU A 316 7.97 -8.54 -2.41
N THR A 317 8.89 -8.96 -3.29
CA THR A 317 9.26 -8.20 -4.50
C THR A 317 8.10 -8.10 -5.50
N LYS A 318 8.15 -7.12 -6.41
CA LYS A 318 7.18 -6.99 -7.51
C LYS A 318 7.04 -8.30 -8.31
N ASN A 319 8.15 -8.94 -8.65
CA ASN A 319 8.17 -10.22 -9.38
C ASN A 319 7.42 -11.33 -8.64
N GLN A 320 7.69 -11.49 -7.34
CA GLN A 320 7.04 -12.50 -6.51
C GLN A 320 5.54 -12.22 -6.40
N LEU A 321 5.15 -10.97 -6.12
CA LEU A 321 3.73 -10.60 -6.01
C LEU A 321 2.97 -10.86 -7.33
N LEU A 322 3.54 -10.47 -8.47
CA LEU A 322 2.92 -10.71 -9.78
C LEU A 322 2.86 -12.19 -10.14
N ALA A 323 3.89 -12.98 -9.79
CA ALA A 323 3.86 -14.44 -9.96
C ALA A 323 2.73 -15.05 -9.12
N THR A 324 2.63 -14.70 -7.84
CA THR A 324 1.59 -15.18 -6.94
C THR A 324 0.19 -14.82 -7.44
N GLN A 325 -0.02 -13.57 -7.86
CA GLN A 325 -1.29 -13.11 -8.41
C GLN A 325 -1.67 -13.77 -9.72
N ARG A 326 -0.71 -14.23 -10.54
CA ARG A 326 -1.00 -14.99 -11.77
C ARG A 326 -1.50 -16.40 -11.45
N SER A 327 -0.86 -17.05 -10.50
CA SER A 327 -1.19 -18.43 -10.10
C SER A 327 -2.45 -18.53 -9.24
N HIS A 328 -2.77 -17.51 -8.45
CA HIS A 328 -3.86 -17.54 -7.49
C HIS A 328 -4.82 -16.36 -7.69
N PRO A 329 -6.12 -16.60 -7.95
CA PRO A 329 -7.09 -15.52 -8.16
C PRO A 329 -7.46 -14.78 -6.86
N LEU A 330 -7.35 -15.45 -5.71
CA LEU A 330 -7.51 -14.86 -4.38
C LEU A 330 -6.24 -15.02 -3.56
N VAL A 331 -5.62 -13.89 -3.19
CA VAL A 331 -4.43 -13.84 -2.34
C VAL A 331 -4.77 -13.13 -1.03
N VAL A 332 -4.34 -13.67 0.10
CA VAL A 332 -4.50 -13.05 1.43
C VAL A 332 -3.14 -12.58 1.90
N ILE A 333 -3.06 -11.32 2.33
CA ILE A 333 -1.85 -10.70 2.85
C ILE A 333 -2.13 -10.02 4.20
N SER A 334 -1.06 -9.78 4.96
CA SER A 334 -1.10 -8.87 6.09
C SER A 334 -0.85 -7.43 5.64
N ASP A 335 -1.62 -6.48 6.18
CA ASP A 335 -1.35 -5.05 6.05
C ASP A 335 -0.13 -4.61 6.87
N GLY A 336 0.43 -5.47 7.73
CA GLY A 336 1.60 -5.20 8.57
C GLY A 336 1.29 -4.43 9.86
N THR A 337 0.02 -4.12 10.14
CA THR A 337 -0.38 -3.21 11.21
C THR A 337 -1.32 -3.84 12.23
N ARG A 338 -1.39 -3.21 13.42
CA ARG A 338 -2.40 -3.50 14.45
C ARG A 338 -3.08 -2.20 14.89
N GLU A 339 -3.52 -1.42 13.90
CA GLU A 339 -4.13 -0.11 14.06
C GLU A 339 -5.04 0.20 12.86
N ASP A 340 -5.83 1.26 12.97
CA ASP A 340 -6.54 1.85 11.83
C ASP A 340 -5.57 2.08 10.65
N LEU A 341 -6.08 2.03 9.40
CA LEU A 341 -5.25 2.18 8.20
C LEU A 341 -4.32 3.41 8.29
N ASN A 342 -3.02 3.12 8.23
CA ASN A 342 -1.94 4.10 8.31
C ASN A 342 -0.86 3.73 7.30
N LEU A 343 -0.85 4.40 6.15
CA LEU A 343 0.01 4.06 5.02
C LEU A 343 1.51 4.24 5.30
N TYR A 344 1.89 4.97 6.36
CA TYR A 344 3.28 4.94 6.83
C TYR A 344 3.69 3.59 7.39
N ARG A 345 2.75 2.84 7.98
CA ARG A 345 3.05 1.67 8.81
C ARG A 345 2.76 0.36 8.11
N THR A 346 2.18 0.42 6.91
CA THR A 346 1.80 -0.78 6.16
C THR A 346 3.02 -1.56 5.70
N SER A 347 2.86 -2.87 5.56
CA SER A 347 3.90 -3.74 5.01
C SER A 347 4.29 -3.32 3.59
N VAL A 348 5.51 -3.68 3.19
CA VAL A 348 5.99 -3.48 1.83
C VAL A 348 5.13 -4.26 0.83
N THR A 349 4.75 -5.49 1.19
CA THR A 349 3.84 -6.33 0.39
C THR A 349 2.50 -5.62 0.16
N PHE A 350 1.93 -4.99 1.20
CA PHE A 350 0.70 -4.20 1.08
C PHE A 350 0.88 -3.01 0.13
N ALA A 351 1.94 -2.21 0.29
CA ALA A 351 2.19 -1.05 -0.56
C ALA A 351 2.33 -1.44 -2.04
N ARG A 352 2.98 -2.58 -2.32
CA ARG A 352 3.06 -3.14 -3.68
C ARG A 352 1.73 -3.67 -4.18
N ALA A 353 0.94 -4.35 -3.34
CA ALA A 353 -0.41 -4.79 -3.70
C ALA A 353 -1.30 -3.60 -4.07
N TRP A 354 -1.21 -2.49 -3.33
CA TRP A 354 -1.89 -1.24 -3.66
C TRP A 354 -1.43 -0.71 -5.02
N LYS A 355 -0.11 -0.64 -5.24
CA LYS A 355 0.44 -0.16 -6.51
C LYS A 355 -0.04 -1.02 -7.69
N GLU A 356 -0.03 -2.34 -7.56
CA GLU A 356 -0.41 -3.23 -8.66
C GLU A 356 -1.93 -3.27 -8.91
N ALA A 357 -2.74 -2.94 -7.91
CA ALA A 357 -4.19 -2.88 -8.04
C ALA A 357 -4.65 -1.85 -9.10
N ASP A 358 -5.78 -2.13 -9.72
CA ASP A 358 -6.56 -1.21 -10.54
C ASP A 358 -7.58 -0.46 -9.68
N LEU A 359 -8.12 -1.14 -8.67
CA LEU A 359 -9.15 -0.65 -7.76
C LEU A 359 -8.84 -1.04 -6.32
N ILE A 360 -9.06 -0.10 -5.40
CA ILE A 360 -9.09 -0.36 -3.96
C ILE A 360 -10.56 -0.40 -3.52
N MET A 361 -10.98 -1.51 -2.92
CA MET A 361 -12.30 -1.65 -2.32
C MET A 361 -12.16 -1.70 -0.79
N ALA A 362 -12.92 -0.88 -0.07
CA ALA A 362 -12.81 -0.80 1.38
C ALA A 362 -14.17 -0.60 2.07
N THR A 363 -14.45 -1.35 3.13
CA THR A 363 -15.69 -1.23 3.91
C THR A 363 -15.47 -0.63 5.29
N GLY A 364 -16.45 0.10 5.83
CA GLY A 364 -16.47 0.56 7.21
C GLY A 364 -16.03 2.01 7.43
N ASP A 365 -16.49 2.57 8.55
CA ASP A 365 -16.27 3.98 8.90
C ASP A 365 -14.79 4.29 9.15
N GLN A 366 -13.99 3.31 9.61
CA GLN A 366 -12.55 3.49 9.79
C GLN A 366 -11.85 3.80 8.45
N HIS A 367 -12.19 3.06 7.39
CA HIS A 367 -11.62 3.28 6.06
C HIS A 367 -12.18 4.55 5.42
N TYR A 368 -13.48 4.83 5.57
CA TYR A 368 -14.07 6.10 5.14
C TYR A 368 -13.29 7.31 5.67
N ARG A 369 -12.95 7.31 6.96
CA ARG A 369 -12.19 8.40 7.60
C ARG A 369 -10.78 8.59 7.00
N ARG A 370 -10.14 7.53 6.51
CA ARG A 370 -8.75 7.58 5.99
C ARG A 370 -8.66 7.73 4.48
N LEU A 371 -9.66 7.26 3.74
CA LEU A 371 -9.63 7.18 2.27
C LEU A 371 -10.57 8.19 1.60
N ILE A 372 -11.69 8.51 2.23
CA ILE A 372 -12.69 9.42 1.65
C ILE A 372 -12.66 10.78 2.33
N ASN A 373 -12.69 10.83 3.66
CA ASN A 373 -12.70 12.07 4.45
C ASN A 373 -11.29 12.66 4.62
N THR A 374 -10.55 12.77 3.53
CA THR A 374 -9.18 13.31 3.45
C THR A 374 -9.00 14.06 2.14
N SER A 375 -8.24 15.15 2.16
CA SER A 375 -7.92 15.92 0.95
C SER A 375 -6.79 15.29 0.14
N HIS A 376 -6.11 14.26 0.66
CA HIS A 376 -5.09 13.55 -0.11
C HIS A 376 -5.73 12.77 -1.25
N GLU A 377 -5.11 12.83 -2.42
CA GLU A 377 -5.45 11.99 -3.55
C GLU A 377 -4.64 10.69 -3.50
N PHE A 378 -5.19 9.62 -4.07
CA PHE A 378 -4.54 8.31 -4.09
C PHE A 378 -4.12 7.95 -5.51
N THR A 379 -3.14 7.07 -5.62
CA THR A 379 -2.62 6.60 -6.91
C THR A 379 -3.60 5.68 -7.65
N ARG A 380 -4.60 5.14 -6.94
CA ARG A 380 -5.62 4.21 -7.45
C ARG A 380 -7.01 4.71 -7.14
N ASP A 381 -7.97 4.24 -7.93
CA ASP A 381 -9.39 4.49 -7.65
C ASP A 381 -9.75 3.78 -6.35
N VAL A 382 -10.50 4.47 -5.49
CA VAL A 382 -10.94 3.93 -4.19
C VAL A 382 -12.45 3.93 -4.11
N LEU A 383 -13.04 2.75 -4.06
CA LEU A 383 -14.46 2.54 -3.78
C LEU A 383 -14.61 2.18 -2.31
N CYS A 384 -15.29 3.03 -1.55
CA CYS A 384 -15.49 2.82 -0.12
C CYS A 384 -16.95 2.95 0.29
N TRP A 385 -17.45 2.03 1.11
CA TRP A 385 -18.81 2.03 1.63
C TRP A 385 -18.84 1.83 3.15
N TRP A 386 -19.83 2.41 3.83
CA TRP A 386 -19.96 2.38 5.28
C TRP A 386 -21.39 2.71 5.71
N ARG A 387 -21.70 2.50 7.00
CA ARG A 387 -22.90 3.08 7.63
C ARG A 387 -22.50 4.27 8.50
N ASP A 388 -23.24 5.36 8.38
CA ASP A 388 -23.02 6.55 9.22
C ASP A 388 -23.61 6.38 10.63
N GLU A 389 -23.49 7.40 11.46
CA GLU A 389 -23.98 7.40 12.85
C GLU A 389 -25.51 7.21 12.94
N SER A 390 -26.27 7.48 11.88
CA SER A 390 -27.71 7.23 11.80
C SER A 390 -28.06 5.80 11.36
N GLY A 391 -27.05 5.01 10.99
CA GLY A 391 -27.22 3.67 10.42
C GLY A 391 -27.51 3.68 8.92
N ALA A 392 -27.46 4.82 8.22
CA ALA A 392 -27.74 4.89 6.79
C ALA A 392 -26.55 4.40 5.95
N PHE A 393 -26.83 3.63 4.90
CA PHE A 393 -25.81 3.13 3.97
C PHE A 393 -25.27 4.24 3.08
N ASN A 394 -23.94 4.34 3.02
CA ASN A 394 -23.21 5.30 2.21
C ASN A 394 -22.15 4.59 1.37
N ILE A 395 -21.91 5.08 0.16
CA ILE A 395 -20.86 4.59 -0.75
C ILE A 395 -20.28 5.76 -1.52
N ARG A 396 -18.97 5.74 -1.78
CA ARG A 396 -18.29 6.77 -2.53
C ARG A 396 -17.11 6.21 -3.32
N LEU A 397 -17.06 6.59 -4.58
CA LEU A 397 -15.90 6.43 -5.44
C LEU A 397 -15.03 7.69 -5.38
N LYS A 398 -13.75 7.51 -5.08
CA LYS A 398 -12.71 8.54 -5.20
C LYS A 398 -11.79 8.15 -6.34
N LYS A 399 -11.94 8.82 -7.48
CA LYS A 399 -11.13 8.57 -8.68
C LYS A 399 -9.69 9.06 -8.48
N ARG A 400 -8.74 8.31 -9.02
CA ARG A 400 -7.33 8.70 -9.10
C ARG A 400 -7.19 9.92 -10.03
N PRO A 401 -6.23 10.81 -9.78
CA PRO A 401 -5.95 11.92 -10.69
C PRO A 401 -5.49 11.42 -12.06
N SER A 402 -5.88 12.11 -13.13
CA SER A 402 -5.45 11.80 -14.50
C SER A 402 -3.95 11.97 -14.74
N SER A 403 -3.27 12.75 -13.90
CA SER A 403 -1.82 12.94 -13.92
C SER A 403 -1.03 11.71 -13.47
N ILE A 404 -1.67 10.74 -12.80
CA ILE A 404 -1.00 9.51 -12.39
C ILE A 404 -0.96 8.53 -13.56
N ILE A 405 0.24 8.31 -14.09
CA ILE A 405 0.50 7.28 -15.10
C ILE A 405 0.73 5.94 -14.39
N LYS A 406 0.08 4.88 -14.88
CA LYS A 406 0.30 3.50 -14.41
C LYS A 406 0.89 2.71 -15.57
N PHE A 407 2.06 2.12 -15.35
CA PHE A 407 2.63 1.14 -16.27
C PHE A 407 2.11 -0.24 -15.91
N SER A 408 1.41 -0.89 -16.84
CA SER A 408 0.98 -2.27 -16.67
C SER A 408 2.16 -3.24 -16.79
N GLU A 409 1.95 -4.48 -16.37
CA GLU A 409 2.96 -5.52 -16.58
C GLU A 409 3.29 -5.70 -18.07
N ASN A 410 2.28 -5.65 -18.94
CA ASN A 410 2.46 -5.79 -20.39
C ASN A 410 3.27 -4.62 -20.95
N ASP A 411 2.99 -3.38 -20.55
CA ASP A 411 3.75 -2.21 -21.01
C ASP A 411 5.26 -2.36 -20.71
N LEU A 412 5.59 -2.82 -19.50
CA LEU A 412 6.98 -3.05 -19.09
C LEU A 412 7.60 -4.26 -19.82
N GLN A 413 6.81 -5.29 -20.11
CA GLN A 413 7.26 -6.44 -20.90
C GLN A 413 7.54 -6.07 -22.34
N ASP A 414 6.68 -5.26 -22.96
CA ASP A 414 6.82 -4.80 -24.34
C ASP A 414 8.05 -3.89 -24.49
N LYS A 415 8.25 -2.97 -23.54
CA LYS A 415 9.47 -2.13 -23.47
C LYS A 415 10.73 -2.99 -23.32
N ALA A 416 10.74 -3.95 -22.39
CA ALA A 416 11.86 -4.88 -22.25
C ALA A 416 12.10 -5.69 -23.53
N GLY A 417 11.02 -6.14 -24.19
CA GLY A 417 11.05 -6.88 -25.44
C GLY A 417 11.66 -6.08 -26.59
N GLN A 418 11.34 -4.79 -26.70
CA GLN A 418 11.93 -3.88 -27.67
C GLN A 418 13.45 -3.75 -27.47
N ILE A 419 13.89 -3.48 -26.23
CA ILE A 419 15.33 -3.37 -25.91
C ILE A 419 16.06 -4.69 -26.23
N ILE A 420 15.46 -5.83 -25.88
CA ILE A 420 16.01 -7.16 -26.22
C ILE A 420 16.11 -7.36 -27.74
N ALA A 421 15.13 -6.90 -28.51
CA ALA A 421 15.16 -6.99 -29.97
C ALA A 421 16.30 -6.15 -30.56
N GLU A 422 16.51 -4.92 -30.07
CA GLU A 422 17.63 -4.06 -30.44
C GLU A 422 18.98 -4.70 -30.11
N MET A 423 19.11 -5.30 -28.93
CA MET A 423 20.32 -6.03 -28.52
C MET A 423 20.59 -7.24 -29.42
N ARG A 424 19.56 -8.00 -29.81
CA ARG A 424 19.69 -9.11 -30.76
C ARG A 424 20.18 -8.62 -32.11
N GLN A 425 19.64 -7.50 -32.59
CA GLN A 425 20.08 -6.93 -33.87
C GLN A 425 21.53 -6.47 -33.79
N ALA A 426 21.93 -5.78 -32.71
CA ALA A 426 23.31 -5.37 -32.50
C ALA A 426 24.28 -6.57 -32.51
N ARG A 427 23.93 -7.69 -31.88
CA ARG A 427 24.75 -8.91 -31.93
C ARG A 427 24.83 -9.52 -33.34
N ARG A 428 23.74 -9.50 -34.10
CA ARG A 428 23.74 -9.97 -35.51
C ARG A 428 24.64 -9.10 -36.38
N ASP A 429 24.71 -7.81 -36.09
CA ASP A 429 25.60 -6.86 -36.75
C ASP A 429 27.06 -6.98 -36.27
N GLY A 430 27.39 -7.98 -35.44
CA GLY A 430 28.74 -8.21 -34.92
C GLY A 430 29.18 -7.24 -33.82
N LYS A 431 28.26 -6.44 -33.27
CA LYS A 431 28.58 -5.47 -32.20
C LYS A 431 28.65 -6.15 -30.84
N THR A 432 29.55 -5.63 -30.00
CA THR A 432 29.58 -5.95 -28.56
C THR A 432 28.42 -5.23 -27.88
N VAL A 433 27.61 -5.94 -27.10
CA VAL A 433 26.52 -5.33 -26.33
C VAL A 433 27.00 -5.03 -24.91
N MET A 434 26.96 -3.76 -24.52
CA MET A 434 27.36 -3.27 -23.20
C MET A 434 26.17 -2.68 -22.44
N PHE A 435 25.97 -3.10 -21.20
CA PHE A 435 25.02 -2.46 -20.27
C PHE A 435 25.78 -1.56 -19.30
N TYR A 436 25.36 -0.30 -19.17
CA TYR A 436 25.99 0.69 -18.28
C TYR A 436 25.15 0.95 -17.01
N SER A 437 25.46 0.25 -15.93
CA SER A 437 24.84 0.41 -14.61
C SER A 437 25.37 1.65 -13.89
N ALA A 438 24.48 2.58 -13.53
CA ALA A 438 24.89 3.85 -12.93
C ALA A 438 23.98 4.32 -11.78
N ILE A 439 24.48 5.27 -10.98
CA ILE A 439 23.72 5.94 -9.93
C ILE A 439 22.65 6.80 -10.59
N ILE A 440 21.44 6.28 -10.73
CA ILE A 440 20.26 7.03 -11.16
C ILE A 440 19.30 7.06 -9.99
N GLY A 441 18.85 8.27 -9.68
CA GLY A 441 17.96 8.53 -8.58
C GLY A 441 18.63 8.48 -7.21
N SER A 442 19.56 7.54 -6.94
CA SER A 442 20.19 7.19 -5.64
C SER A 442 20.77 8.34 -4.78
N LEU A 443 20.73 9.58 -5.26
CA LEU A 443 21.13 10.78 -4.55
C LEU A 443 19.93 11.74 -4.43
N PRO A 444 19.48 12.08 -3.21
CA PRO A 444 18.30 12.92 -3.00
C PRO A 444 18.39 14.24 -3.78
N GLY A 445 17.35 14.57 -4.56
CA GLY A 445 17.28 15.79 -5.35
C GLY A 445 18.28 15.88 -6.51
N GLN A 446 18.95 14.79 -6.88
CA GLN A 446 19.99 14.77 -7.93
C GLN A 446 19.61 13.94 -9.16
N VAL A 447 18.35 13.52 -9.33
CA VAL A 447 17.91 12.68 -10.47
C VAL A 447 18.27 13.31 -11.82
N THR A 448 17.97 14.59 -12.01
CA THR A 448 18.28 15.29 -13.27
C THR A 448 19.79 15.40 -13.51
N THR A 449 20.58 15.67 -12.47
CA THR A 449 22.04 15.69 -12.54
C THR A 449 22.58 14.29 -12.88
N ALA A 450 22.03 13.25 -12.25
CA ALA A 450 22.40 11.86 -12.48
C ALA A 450 22.17 11.47 -13.94
N ILE A 451 20.99 11.74 -14.50
CA ILE A 451 20.67 11.49 -15.92
C ILE A 451 21.71 12.20 -16.81
N LYS A 452 22.00 13.49 -16.56
CA LYS A 452 23.01 14.23 -17.33
C LYS A 452 24.42 13.62 -17.24
N VAL A 453 24.84 13.21 -16.04
CA VAL A 453 26.15 12.59 -15.80
C VAL A 453 26.27 11.27 -16.56
N VAL A 454 25.22 10.45 -16.53
CA VAL A 454 25.16 9.17 -17.24
C VAL A 454 25.16 9.38 -18.76
N ASP A 455 24.26 10.22 -19.27
CA ASP A 455 24.14 10.52 -20.70
C ASP A 455 25.45 11.06 -21.28
N THR A 456 26.11 11.97 -20.55
CA THR A 456 27.39 12.53 -20.97
C THR A 456 28.46 11.45 -21.07
N PHE A 457 28.54 10.55 -20.08
CA PHE A 457 29.52 9.48 -20.10
C PHE A 457 29.25 8.47 -21.21
N VAL A 458 28.00 8.04 -21.37
CA VAL A 458 27.66 7.05 -22.40
C VAL A 458 27.90 7.63 -23.79
N ARG A 459 27.62 8.92 -24.02
CA ARG A 459 28.00 9.59 -25.27
C ARG A 459 29.51 9.54 -25.50
N HIS A 460 30.31 9.86 -24.48
CA HIS A 460 31.76 9.77 -24.55
C HIS A 460 32.26 8.34 -24.86
N LEU A 461 31.63 7.31 -24.28
CA LEU A 461 31.97 5.92 -24.58
C LEU A 461 31.59 5.54 -26.02
N ARG A 462 30.41 5.94 -26.49
CA ARG A 462 29.93 5.69 -27.87
C ARG A 462 30.85 6.33 -28.92
N GLU A 463 31.48 7.46 -28.61
CA GLU A 463 32.46 8.12 -29.49
C GLU A 463 33.83 7.43 -29.51
N ARG A 464 34.20 6.74 -28.42
CA ARG A 464 35.54 6.15 -28.25
C ARG A 464 35.63 4.67 -28.55
N ILE A 465 34.53 3.93 -28.40
CA ILE A 465 34.52 2.47 -28.52
C ILE A 465 33.77 2.11 -29.80
N GLU A 466 34.53 1.73 -30.83
CA GLU A 466 33.97 1.23 -32.08
C GLU A 466 33.26 -0.12 -31.88
N ASN A 467 32.33 -0.43 -32.79
CA ASN A 467 31.60 -1.71 -32.85
C ASN A 467 30.95 -2.15 -31.52
N THR A 468 30.50 -1.19 -30.71
CA THR A 468 29.84 -1.46 -29.43
C THR A 468 28.47 -0.78 -29.38
N TYR A 469 27.45 -1.54 -29.01
CA TYR A 469 26.11 -1.03 -28.70
C TYR A 469 26.00 -0.88 -27.19
N ILE A 470 25.94 0.36 -26.71
CA ILE A 470 25.90 0.70 -25.28
C ILE A 470 24.46 1.07 -24.91
N ILE A 471 23.89 0.28 -24.01
CA ILE A 471 22.59 0.52 -23.40
C ILE A 471 22.78 1.55 -22.28
N ASN A 472 22.09 2.67 -22.41
CA ASN A 472 22.06 3.73 -21.41
C ASN A 472 20.75 3.64 -20.62
N PRO A 473 20.76 3.20 -19.35
CA PRO A 473 19.53 3.10 -18.59
C PRO A 473 18.79 4.43 -18.38
N ALA A 474 19.52 5.56 -18.46
CA ALA A 474 18.92 6.89 -18.34
C ALA A 474 18.02 7.26 -19.53
N GLU A 475 18.25 6.67 -20.71
CA GLU A 475 17.44 6.90 -21.93
C GLU A 475 16.03 6.29 -21.83
N HIS A 476 15.80 5.38 -20.88
CA HIS A 476 14.53 4.66 -20.72
C HIS A 476 13.77 5.02 -19.44
N PHE A 477 14.16 6.12 -18.78
CA PHE A 477 13.45 6.66 -17.62
C PHE A 477 12.27 7.50 -18.09
N GLU A 478 11.04 7.00 -17.94
CA GLU A 478 9.83 7.76 -18.28
C GLU A 478 9.12 8.27 -17.02
N GLU A 479 8.49 9.43 -17.16
CA GLU A 479 7.67 10.01 -16.09
C GLU A 479 6.57 9.02 -15.69
N GLY A 480 6.45 8.78 -14.39
CA GLY A 480 5.51 7.81 -13.81
C GLY A 480 6.07 6.40 -13.60
N MET A 481 7.25 6.06 -14.12
CA MET A 481 7.95 4.84 -13.72
C MET A 481 8.63 5.05 -12.37
N ASP A 482 8.55 4.05 -11.50
CA ASP A 482 9.35 4.02 -10.27
C ASP A 482 10.47 2.97 -10.31
N ALA A 483 11.23 2.89 -9.22
CA ALA A 483 12.34 1.96 -9.09
C ALA A 483 11.91 0.48 -9.24
N ASP A 484 10.72 0.09 -8.76
CA ASP A 484 10.24 -1.28 -8.89
C ASP A 484 9.86 -1.59 -10.36
N ASP A 485 9.32 -0.63 -11.11
CA ASP A 485 9.01 -0.78 -12.53
C ASP A 485 10.25 -0.91 -13.39
N LEU A 486 11.23 -0.03 -13.16
CA LEU A 486 12.51 -0.07 -13.85
C LEU A 486 13.26 -1.36 -13.51
N MET A 487 13.34 -1.75 -12.24
CA MET A 487 14.00 -3.00 -11.86
C MET A 487 13.30 -4.23 -12.45
N TYR A 488 11.96 -4.21 -12.57
CA TYR A 488 11.21 -5.28 -13.23
C TYR A 488 11.56 -5.40 -14.72
N MET A 489 11.57 -4.26 -15.43
CA MET A 489 11.92 -4.21 -16.85
C MET A 489 13.39 -4.60 -17.08
N TRP A 490 14.32 -3.98 -16.35
CA TRP A 490 15.76 -4.20 -16.50
C TRP A 490 16.17 -5.61 -16.17
N GLU A 491 15.59 -6.24 -15.14
CA GLU A 491 15.92 -7.63 -14.81
C GLU A 491 15.61 -8.58 -15.98
N LYS A 492 14.54 -8.34 -16.75
CA LYS A 492 14.26 -9.11 -17.98
C LYS A 492 15.30 -8.87 -19.07
N VAL A 493 15.67 -7.62 -19.32
CA VAL A 493 16.68 -7.24 -20.33
C VAL A 493 18.04 -7.84 -19.96
N GLN A 494 18.45 -7.69 -18.71
CA GLN A 494 19.72 -8.13 -18.16
C GLN A 494 19.87 -9.65 -18.14
N ARG A 495 18.78 -10.38 -17.85
CA ARG A 495 18.74 -11.85 -17.87
C ARG A 495 18.53 -12.45 -19.27
N SER A 496 18.55 -11.64 -20.33
CA SER A 496 18.34 -12.12 -21.71
C SER A 496 19.51 -12.96 -22.26
N GLY A 497 20.67 -12.95 -21.62
CA GLY A 497 21.89 -13.66 -22.08
C GLY A 497 22.61 -12.96 -23.25
N LEU A 498 22.19 -11.76 -23.62
CA LEU A 498 22.73 -11.05 -24.79
C LEU A 498 23.88 -10.09 -24.45
N LEU A 499 24.10 -9.77 -23.17
CA LEU A 499 25.15 -8.84 -22.74
C LEU A 499 26.54 -9.47 -22.88
N ASN A 500 27.48 -8.74 -23.47
CA ASN A 500 28.90 -9.11 -23.50
C ASN A 500 29.67 -8.41 -22.38
N VAL A 501 29.33 -7.16 -22.10
CA VAL A 501 29.99 -6.35 -21.06
C VAL A 501 28.94 -5.75 -20.15
N TRP A 502 29.13 -5.91 -18.85
CA TRP A 502 28.38 -5.22 -17.81
C TRP A 502 29.32 -4.23 -17.13
N ARG A 503 29.12 -2.93 -17.40
CA ARG A 503 29.95 -1.87 -16.82
C ARG A 503 29.19 -1.17 -15.70
N PHE A 504 29.77 -1.17 -14.51
CA PHE A 504 29.34 -0.40 -13.36
C PHE A 504 30.07 0.93 -13.29
N GLN A 505 29.32 2.03 -13.14
CA GLN A 505 29.84 3.39 -13.03
C GLN A 505 30.86 3.48 -11.90
N THR A 506 32.03 4.03 -12.21
CA THR A 506 33.13 4.27 -11.28
C THR A 506 33.22 5.74 -10.87
N VAL A 507 34.01 6.05 -9.85
CA VAL A 507 34.32 7.45 -9.46
C VAL A 507 34.92 8.22 -10.64
N SER A 508 35.86 7.60 -11.37
CA SER A 508 36.48 8.21 -12.55
C SER A 508 35.49 8.48 -13.68
N ASP A 509 34.46 7.64 -13.83
CA ASP A 509 33.42 7.87 -14.83
C ASP A 509 32.62 9.15 -14.48
N ILE A 510 32.28 9.32 -13.20
CA ILE A 510 31.56 10.51 -12.71
C ILE A 510 32.40 11.77 -12.83
N GLU A 511 33.66 11.73 -12.39
CA GLU A 511 34.60 12.85 -12.51
C GLU A 511 34.77 13.28 -13.97
N ARG A 512 34.93 12.31 -14.87
CA ARG A 512 35.04 12.56 -16.31
C ARG A 512 33.77 13.16 -16.88
N SER A 513 32.59 12.72 -16.47
CA SER A 513 31.32 13.34 -16.90
C SER A 513 31.22 14.80 -16.51
N PHE A 514 31.57 15.15 -15.26
CA PHE A 514 31.55 16.54 -14.80
C PHE A 514 32.56 17.39 -15.57
N GLU A 515 33.76 16.85 -15.84
CA GLU A 515 34.76 17.51 -16.67
C GLU A 515 34.23 17.78 -18.09
N LEU A 516 33.63 16.78 -18.74
CA LEU A 516 33.03 16.92 -20.08
C LEU A 516 31.85 17.90 -20.11
N MET A 517 31.15 18.07 -18.98
CA MET A 517 30.11 19.07 -18.80
C MET A 517 30.66 20.48 -18.48
N GLY A 518 31.98 20.65 -18.32
CA GLY A 518 32.59 21.92 -17.93
C GLY A 518 32.28 22.33 -16.48
N MET A 519 31.99 21.36 -15.62
CA MET A 519 31.58 21.57 -14.22
C MET A 519 32.57 20.94 -13.24
N ARG A 520 32.69 21.52 -12.04
CA ARG A 520 33.38 20.85 -10.93
C ARG A 520 32.45 19.82 -10.30
N VAL A 521 33.01 18.71 -9.83
CA VAL A 521 32.26 17.67 -9.12
C VAL A 521 31.68 18.26 -7.82
N PRO A 522 30.35 18.30 -7.67
CA PRO A 522 29.74 18.82 -6.45
C PRO A 522 30.08 17.93 -5.24
N PRO A 523 30.12 18.47 -4.01
CA PRO A 523 30.41 17.68 -2.80
C PRO A 523 29.50 16.45 -2.62
N ILE A 524 28.23 16.55 -3.03
CA ILE A 524 27.27 15.44 -2.95
C ILE A 524 27.62 14.28 -3.91
N TRP A 525 28.47 14.49 -4.92
CA TRP A 525 28.92 13.47 -5.88
C TRP A 525 30.35 13.00 -5.62
N ALA A 526 31.11 13.72 -4.81
CA ALA A 526 32.52 13.43 -4.56
C ALA A 526 32.72 12.04 -3.95
N GLY A 527 33.60 11.23 -4.57
CA GLY A 527 33.94 9.88 -4.12
C GLY A 527 32.83 8.85 -4.27
N LYS A 528 31.72 9.18 -4.96
CA LYS A 528 30.61 8.25 -5.18
C LYS A 528 30.81 7.46 -6.46
N ASP A 529 30.30 6.23 -6.46
CA ASP A 529 30.25 5.33 -7.60
C ASP A 529 28.98 4.46 -7.51
N SER A 530 28.80 3.54 -8.45
CA SER A 530 27.66 2.62 -8.48
C SER A 530 27.41 1.83 -7.18
N THR A 531 28.37 1.70 -6.27
CA THR A 531 28.18 1.04 -4.96
C THR A 531 27.25 1.81 -4.03
N PHE A 532 26.95 3.08 -4.33
CA PHE A 532 25.98 3.92 -3.63
C PHE A 532 24.55 3.79 -4.19
N SER A 533 24.32 2.87 -5.14
CA SER A 533 23.01 2.63 -5.75
C SER A 533 22.44 1.27 -5.35
N THR A 534 21.22 1.30 -4.79
CA THR A 534 20.45 0.10 -4.46
C THR A 534 20.12 -0.72 -5.73
N GLY A 535 19.76 -0.02 -6.80
CA GLY A 535 19.57 -0.61 -8.13
C GLY A 535 20.83 -1.34 -8.59
N CYS A 536 21.98 -0.67 -8.55
CA CYS A 536 23.24 -1.28 -8.98
C CYS A 536 23.69 -2.45 -8.09
N THR A 537 23.33 -2.45 -6.80
CA THR A 537 23.59 -3.60 -5.92
C THR A 537 22.80 -4.84 -6.35
N LYS A 538 21.52 -4.67 -6.72
CA LYS A 538 20.71 -5.77 -7.27
C LYS A 538 21.25 -6.20 -8.65
N GLU A 539 21.61 -5.26 -9.50
CA GLU A 539 22.23 -5.51 -10.80
C GLU A 539 23.54 -6.29 -10.68
N MET A 540 24.38 -5.99 -9.68
CA MET A 540 25.62 -6.74 -9.42
C MET A 540 25.33 -8.22 -9.09
N ARG A 541 24.28 -8.50 -8.29
CA ARG A 541 23.85 -9.90 -8.06
C ARG A 541 23.44 -10.59 -9.36
N ILE A 542 22.66 -9.91 -10.20
CA ILE A 542 22.24 -10.44 -11.50
C ILE A 542 23.44 -10.65 -12.42
N ALA A 543 24.38 -9.71 -12.47
CA ALA A 543 25.58 -9.80 -13.30
C ALA A 543 26.43 -11.02 -12.91
N LEU A 544 26.65 -11.24 -11.61
CA LEU A 544 27.38 -12.43 -11.12
C LEU A 544 26.65 -13.72 -11.48
N ASP A 545 25.32 -13.77 -11.33
CA ASP A 545 24.52 -14.93 -11.74
C ASP A 545 24.61 -15.20 -13.25
N MET A 546 24.57 -14.14 -14.06
CA MET A 546 24.65 -14.24 -15.53
C MET A 546 26.06 -14.61 -16.01
N GLN A 547 27.11 -14.19 -15.31
CA GLN A 547 28.49 -14.57 -15.62
C GLN A 547 28.74 -16.05 -15.34
N ARG A 548 28.07 -16.64 -14.33
CA ARG A 548 28.16 -18.09 -14.08
C ARG A 548 27.59 -18.90 -15.23
N THR A 549 26.55 -18.40 -15.90
CA THR A 549 25.93 -19.07 -17.06
C THR A 549 26.55 -18.69 -18.40
N ASN A 550 27.17 -17.51 -18.50
CA ASN A 550 27.87 -17.00 -19.68
C ASN A 550 29.28 -16.52 -19.28
N PRO A 551 30.27 -17.43 -19.17
CA PRO A 551 31.60 -17.13 -18.65
C PRO A 551 32.37 -16.07 -19.45
N GLU A 552 32.03 -15.89 -20.72
CA GLU A 552 32.60 -14.88 -21.61
C GLU A 552 32.13 -13.46 -21.31
N MET A 553 31.06 -13.29 -20.53
CA MET A 553 30.56 -11.98 -20.13
C MET A 553 31.54 -11.31 -19.15
N GLN A 554 31.93 -10.07 -19.46
CA GLN A 554 32.84 -9.29 -18.63
C GLN A 554 32.06 -8.38 -17.68
N ILE A 555 32.49 -8.30 -16.42
CA ILE A 555 32.01 -7.33 -15.45
C ILE A 555 33.13 -6.33 -15.20
N ILE A 556 32.87 -5.03 -15.41
CA ILE A 556 33.84 -3.95 -15.27
C ILE A 556 33.31 -2.96 -14.23
N GLY A 557 34.13 -2.56 -13.26
CA GLY A 557 33.77 -1.54 -12.28
C GLY A 557 34.30 -1.85 -10.88
N PRO A 558 33.66 -1.33 -9.81
CA PRO A 558 34.04 -1.61 -8.44
C PRO A 558 33.94 -3.11 -8.11
N SER A 559 34.74 -3.60 -7.15
CA SER A 559 34.70 -5.02 -6.78
C SER A 559 33.34 -5.41 -6.17
N PRO A 560 32.82 -6.63 -6.42
CA PRO A 560 31.53 -7.07 -5.90
C PRO A 560 31.39 -6.93 -4.38
N GLU A 561 32.48 -7.14 -3.61
CA GLU A 561 32.39 -7.01 -2.16
C GLU A 561 31.99 -5.60 -1.71
N LYS A 562 32.33 -4.56 -2.49
CA LYS A 562 31.95 -3.18 -2.14
C LYS A 562 30.44 -2.95 -2.23
N PHE A 563 29.74 -3.65 -3.12
CA PHE A 563 28.27 -3.57 -3.24
C PHE A 563 27.56 -4.27 -2.07
N PHE A 564 28.15 -5.33 -1.52
CA PHE A 564 27.50 -6.16 -0.49
C PHE A 564 27.87 -5.79 0.95
N ARG A 565 28.73 -4.78 1.16
CA ARG A 565 29.10 -4.28 2.49
C ARG A 565 27.96 -3.59 3.23
N ARG A 566 26.92 -3.15 2.51
CA ARG A 566 25.73 -2.52 3.07
C ARG A 566 24.60 -3.54 2.97
N SER A 567 24.05 -3.96 4.11
CA SER A 567 22.93 -4.91 4.20
C SER A 567 21.74 -4.42 3.36
N GLU A 568 20.84 -5.33 2.98
CA GLU A 568 19.65 -5.03 2.17
C GLU A 568 18.79 -3.89 2.77
N TYR A 569 18.47 -2.85 1.98
CA TYR A 569 17.60 -1.76 2.46
C TYR A 569 16.67 -1.14 1.40
N GLY A 570 15.43 -0.86 1.85
CA GLY A 570 14.50 0.17 1.37
C GLY A 570 13.75 -0.09 0.06
N VAL A 571 12.55 -0.68 0.14
CA VAL A 571 11.63 -0.71 -1.00
C VAL A 571 11.21 0.70 -1.41
N GLY A 572 11.29 0.98 -2.71
CA GLY A 572 10.88 2.26 -3.31
C GLY A 572 11.95 3.35 -3.29
N LYS A 573 13.18 3.09 -2.82
CA LYS A 573 14.19 4.14 -2.73
C LYS A 573 15.14 4.22 -3.92
N PHE A 574 15.22 5.44 -4.41
CA PHE A 574 16.34 6.02 -5.12
C PHE A 574 17.22 6.83 -4.14
N SER A 575 17.48 6.44 -2.88
CA SER A 575 18.56 7.12 -2.12
C SER A 575 19.05 6.40 -0.88
N ASP A 576 20.36 6.50 -0.68
CA ASP A 576 21.03 6.24 0.59
C ASP A 576 20.92 7.49 1.48
N ALA A 577 20.09 7.42 2.53
CA ALA A 577 20.37 8.18 3.73
C ALA A 577 21.22 7.27 4.63
N VAL A 578 22.40 7.74 5.01
CA VAL A 578 23.34 7.02 5.89
C VAL A 578 22.59 6.69 7.18
N LEU A 579 22.33 5.41 7.42
CA LEU A 579 22.05 4.91 8.76
C LEU A 579 23.37 4.94 9.51
N GLU A 580 23.72 6.09 10.07
CA GLU A 580 24.72 6.11 11.14
C GLU A 580 24.09 5.37 12.31
N HIS A 581 24.55 4.15 12.54
CA HIS A 581 24.34 3.49 13.82
C HIS A 581 24.97 4.37 14.90
N ILE A 582 24.14 5.09 15.64
CA ILE A 582 24.47 5.61 16.98
C ILE A 582 23.46 5.03 17.96
#